data_AF-A0A0D2MRV7-F1
#
_entry.id   AF-A0A0D2MRV7-F1
#
_cell.length_a   1.000
_cell.length_b   1.000
_cell.length_c   1.000
_cell.angle_alpha   90.00
_cell.angle_beta   90.00
_cell.angle_gamma   90.00
#
_symmetry.space_group_name_H-M   'P 1'
#
loop_
_entity.id
_entity.type
_entity.pdbx_description
1 polymer ?
#
loop_
_entity_poly.entity_id
_entity_poly.type
_entity_poly.pdbx_seq_one_letter_code
_entity_poly.pdbx_strand_id
1 'polypeptide(L)'
;MMRNIASFHRLATAAVEKTASGNAEGAKITFNVIKQRLGDVLYKLTSQKFEDPADGEAAVKAKLKAVHDELTDRFRALEEEFR
;
A
#
# COMPACT_ATOMS: atom_id res chain seq x y z
N MET A 1 10.83 -3.29 6.99
CA MET A 1 10.69 -3.20 5.53
C MET A 1 9.95 -4.38 4.90
N MET A 2 10.45 -5.63 5.02
CA MET A 2 9.85 -6.80 4.33
C MET A 2 8.34 -6.97 4.54
N ARG A 3 7.85 -6.79 5.78
CA ARG A 3 6.42 -6.80 6.10
C ARG A 3 5.62 -5.87 5.19
N ASN A 4 6.12 -4.66 4.96
CA ASN A 4 5.39 -3.62 4.23
C ASN A 4 5.38 -3.92 2.72
N ILE A 5 6.46 -4.46 2.17
CA ILE A 5 6.54 -4.90 0.76
C ILE A 5 5.58 -6.06 0.50
N ALA A 6 5.60 -7.09 1.35
CA ALA A 6 4.70 -8.23 1.25
C ALA A 6 3.23 -7.81 1.40
N SER A 7 2.95 -6.86 2.31
CA SER A 7 1.60 -6.33 2.51
C SER A 7 1.11 -5.55 1.28
N PHE A 8 1.95 -4.70 0.68
CA PHE A 8 1.62 -4.01 -0.56
C PHE A 8 1.27 -5.02 -1.67
N HIS A 9 2.11 -6.04 -1.87
CA HIS A 9 1.86 -7.07 -2.87
C HIS A 9 0.50 -7.76 -2.65
N ARG A 10 0.24 -8.23 -1.42
CA ARG A 10 -1.01 -8.93 -1.08
C ARG A 10 -2.24 -8.04 -1.29
N LEU A 11 -2.19 -6.78 -0.84
CA LEU A 11 -3.29 -5.83 -0.98
C LEU A 11 -3.54 -5.45 -2.45
N ALA A 12 -2.48 -5.21 -3.22
CA ALA A 12 -2.58 -4.91 -4.65
C ALA A 12 -3.21 -6.05 -5.44
N THR A 13 -2.76 -7.29 -5.21
CA THR A 13 -3.33 -8.49 -5.84
C THR A 13 -4.81 -8.63 -5.49
N ALA A 14 -5.16 -8.54 -4.20
CA ALA A 14 -6.55 -8.66 -3.75
C ALA A 14 -7.47 -7.58 -4.36
N ALA A 15 -7.02 -6.32 -4.43
CA ALA A 15 -7.81 -5.23 -5.00
C ALA A 15 -8.09 -5.44 -6.50
N VAL A 16 -7.10 -5.93 -7.25
CA VAL A 16 -7.26 -6.25 -8.68
C VAL A 16 -8.20 -7.45 -8.86
N GLU A 17 -8.03 -8.53 -8.10
CA GLU A 17 -8.85 -9.74 -8.22
C GLU A 17 -10.33 -9.50 -7.86
N LYS A 18 -10.57 -8.69 -6.82
CA LYS A 18 -11.92 -8.35 -6.35
C LYS A 18 -12.73 -7.60 -7.40
N THR A 19 -12.09 -6.73 -8.17
CA THR A 19 -12.76 -5.94 -9.23
C THR A 19 -12.71 -6.59 -10.62
N ALA A 20 -11.86 -7.61 -10.80
CA ALA A 20 -11.81 -8.41 -12.03
C ALA A 20 -13.01 -9.36 -12.16
N SER A 21 -13.57 -9.79 -11.04
CA SER A 21 -14.62 -10.81 -10.94
C SER A 21 -16.01 -10.28 -11.28
N GLY A 22 -16.21 -9.69 -12.48
CA GLY A 22 -17.47 -9.54 -13.24
C GLY A 22 -18.72 -8.90 -12.61
N ASN A 23 -18.83 -8.79 -11.29
CA ASN A 23 -20.03 -8.43 -10.53
C ASN A 23 -20.00 -7.02 -9.97
N ALA A 24 -18.93 -6.25 -10.23
CA ALA A 24 -18.88 -4.84 -9.89
C ALA A 24 -19.38 -4.05 -11.10
N GLU A 25 -20.53 -3.39 -10.94
CA GLU A 25 -21.04 -2.39 -11.90
C GLU A 25 -20.12 -1.14 -11.98
N GLY A 26 -19.07 -1.08 -11.15
CA GLY A 26 -18.07 -0.02 -11.07
C GLY A 26 -16.81 -0.23 -11.94
N ALA A 27 -15.95 0.80 -11.95
CA ALA A 27 -14.67 0.78 -12.65
C ALA A 27 -13.73 -0.31 -12.10
N LYS A 28 -12.91 -0.91 -12.95
CA LYS A 28 -11.93 -1.93 -12.53
C LYS A 28 -10.70 -1.28 -11.89
N ILE A 29 -10.25 -1.81 -10.75
CA ILE A 29 -8.96 -1.43 -10.18
C ILE A 29 -7.87 -2.16 -10.96
N THR A 30 -7.11 -1.41 -11.76
CA THR A 30 -5.91 -1.92 -12.44
C THR A 30 -4.65 -1.54 -11.67
N PHE A 31 -3.54 -2.22 -11.95
CA PHE A 31 -2.25 -1.85 -11.36
C PHE A 31 -1.82 -0.41 -11.71
N ASN A 32 -2.23 0.11 -12.88
CA ASN A 32 -1.97 1.50 -13.24
C ASN A 32 -2.73 2.49 -12.34
N VAL A 33 -3.98 2.18 -12.01
CA VAL A 33 -4.78 2.96 -11.04
C VAL A 33 -4.09 2.95 -9.66
N ILE A 34 -3.65 1.78 -9.19
CA ILE A 34 -2.93 1.66 -7.91
C ILE A 34 -1.68 2.55 -7.91
N LYS A 35 -0.84 2.50 -8.95
CA LYS A 35 0.36 3.34 -9.04
C LYS A 35 0.04 4.84 -9.02
N GLN A 36 -1.02 5.25 -9.71
CA GLN A 36 -1.42 6.66 -9.77
C GLN A 36 -1.98 7.15 -8.43
N ARG A 37 -2.83 6.35 -7.77
CA ARG A 37 -3.50 6.73 -6.52
C ARG A 37 -2.61 6.58 -5.27
N LEU A 38 -1.66 5.65 -5.29
CA LEU A 38 -0.78 5.33 -4.15
C LEU A 38 0.69 5.74 -4.42
N GLY A 39 0.94 6.67 -5.35
CA GLY A 39 2.29 7.14 -5.68
C GLY A 39 3.11 7.59 -4.46
N ASP A 40 2.50 8.37 -3.57
CA ASP A 40 3.16 8.86 -2.35
C ASP A 40 3.52 7.71 -1.39
N VAL A 41 2.61 6.75 -1.21
CA VAL A 41 2.84 5.58 -0.35
C VAL A 41 3.92 4.68 -0.96
N LEU A 42 3.95 4.52 -2.28
CA LEU A 42 5.01 3.78 -2.98
C LEU A 42 6.37 4.44 -2.79
N TYR A 43 6.43 5.77 -2.85
CA TYR A 43 7.65 6.51 -2.55
C TYR A 43 8.12 6.27 -1.10
N LYS A 44 7.21 6.38 -0.12
CA LYS A 44 7.51 6.09 1.28
C LYS A 44 7.95 4.63 1.50
N LEU A 45 7.29 3.68 0.84
CA LEU A 45 7.60 2.25 0.93
C LEU A 45 9.03 1.96 0.46
N THR A 46 9.44 2.53 -0.67
CA THR A 46 10.79 2.35 -1.24
C THR A 46 11.86 3.12 -0.47
N SER A 47 11.49 4.21 0.20
CA SER A 47 12.41 5.02 1.00
C SER A 47 12.82 4.39 2.34
N GLN A 48 12.12 3.34 2.79
CA GLN A 48 12.41 2.64 4.07
C GLN A 48 13.84 2.08 4.18
N LYS A 49 14.53 1.86 3.06
CA LYS A 49 15.93 1.40 3.04
C LYS A 49 16.93 2.47 3.47
N PHE A 50 16.52 3.73 3.51
CA PHE A 50 17.35 4.86 3.89
C PHE A 50 17.12 5.29 5.35
N GLU A 51 16.36 4.53 6.13
CA GLU A 51 16.24 4.76 7.57
C GLU A 51 17.59 4.56 8.25
N ASP A 52 17.98 5.50 9.11
CA ASP A 52 19.26 5.47 9.80
C ASP A 52 19.19 4.52 11.01
N PRO A 53 20.03 3.46 11.06
CA PRO A 53 20.13 2.60 12.24
C PRO A 53 20.52 3.36 13.52
N ALA A 54 21.20 4.51 13.41
CA ALA A 54 21.59 5.33 14.55
C ALA A 54 20.40 5.95 15.30
N ASP A 55 19.23 6.10 14.64
CA ASP A 55 17.98 6.54 15.29
C ASP A 55 17.45 5.54 16.33
N GLY A 56 17.96 4.31 16.30
CA GLY A 56 17.58 3.23 17.20
C GLY A 56 16.36 2.43 16.73
N GLU A 57 16.27 1.20 17.21
CA GLU A 57 15.28 0.22 16.75
C GLU A 57 13.84 0.69 16.95
N ALA A 58 13.53 1.32 18.09
CA ALA A 58 12.19 1.78 18.40
C ALA A 58 11.71 2.87 17.41
N ALA A 59 12.56 3.84 17.10
CA ALA A 59 12.26 4.91 16.16
C ALA A 59 12.05 4.36 14.74
N VAL A 60 12.97 3.52 14.26
CA VAL A 60 12.88 2.90 12.93
C VAL A 60 11.63 2.02 12.82
N LYS A 61 11.32 1.22 13.85
CA LYS A 61 10.08 0.41 13.88
C LYS A 61 8.83 1.29 13.86
N ALA A 62 8.81 2.42 14.57
CA ALA A 62 7.69 3.34 14.57
C ALA A 62 7.45 3.93 13.16
N LYS A 63 8.51 4.39 12.48
CA LYS A 63 8.43 4.88 11.10
C LYS A 63 7.93 3.79 10.13
N LEU A 64 8.49 2.59 10.22
CA LEU A 64 8.04 1.43 9.43
C LEU A 64 6.58 1.05 9.71
N LYS A 65 6.11 1.19 10.95
CA LYS A 65 4.72 0.96 11.32
C LYS A 65 3.81 2.04 10.73
N ALA A 66 4.19 3.31 10.80
CA ALA A 66 3.42 4.40 10.21
C ALA A 66 3.19 4.18 8.70
N VAL A 67 4.23 3.78 7.95
CA VAL A 67 4.08 3.48 6.52
C VAL A 67 3.15 2.29 6.28
N HIS A 68 3.15 1.27 7.16
CA HIS A 68 2.25 0.13 7.05
C HIS A 68 0.78 0.50 7.28
N ASP A 69 0.53 1.34 8.28
CA ASP A 69 -0.81 1.79 8.62
C ASP A 69 -1.36 2.67 7.48
N GLU A 70 -0.56 3.64 7.02
CA GLU A 70 -0.91 4.49 5.87
C GLU A 70 -1.17 3.67 4.61
N LEU A 71 -0.33 2.66 4.32
CA LEU A 71 -0.55 1.72 3.21
C LEU A 71 -1.91 1.04 3.30
N THR A 72 -2.26 0.51 4.48
CA THR A 72 -3.51 -0.21 4.69
C THR A 72 -4.72 0.71 4.51
N ASP A 73 -4.66 1.91 5.06
CA ASP A 73 -5.74 2.89 4.97
C ASP A 73 -5.93 3.40 3.54
N ARG A 74 -4.84 3.62 2.79
CA ARG A 74 -4.91 4.05 1.39
C ARG A 74 -5.50 2.98 0.47
N PHE A 75 -5.24 1.69 0.73
CA PHE A 75 -5.90 0.60 0.01
C PHE A 75 -7.39 0.50 0.35
N ARG A 76 -7.79 0.72 1.61
CA ARG A 76 -9.21 0.78 2.00
C ARG A 76 -9.94 1.91 1.28
N ALA A 77 -9.36 3.11 1.31
CA ALA A 77 -9.93 4.27 0.61
C ALA A 77 -10.04 4.04 -0.90
N LEU A 78 -9.02 3.41 -1.50
CA LEU A 78 -9.07 3.02 -2.92
C LEU A 78 -10.22 2.03 -3.20
N GLU A 79 -10.40 1.01 -2.34
CA GLU A 79 -11.50 0.06 -2.53
C GLU A 79 -12.89 0.70 -2.33
N GLU A 80 -13.01 1.72 -1.49
CA GLU A 80 -14.26 2.46 -1.28
C GLU A 80 -14.60 3.38 -2.45
N GLU A 81 -13.60 4.01 -3.09
CA GLU A 81 -13.80 4.83 -4.30
C GLU A 81 -14.30 3.99 -5.50
N PHE A 82 -14.00 2.70 -5.53
CA PHE A 82 -14.31 1.79 -6.63
C PHE A 82 -15.40 0.75 -6.30
N ARG A 83 -16.08 0.90 -5.16
CA ARG A 83 -17.26 0.11 -4.77
C ARG A 83 -18.52 0.71 -5.38
#